data_AF-F3FSV8-F1
#
_entry.id   AF-F3FSV8-F1
#
_cell.length_a   1.000
_cell.length_b   1.000
_cell.length_c   1.000
_cell.angle_alpha   90.00
_cell.angle_beta   90.00
_cell.angle_gamma   90.00
#
_symmetry.space_group_name_H-M   'P 1'
#
loop_
_entity.id
_entity.type
_entity.pdbx_description
1 polymer ?
#
loop_
_entity_poly.entity_id
_entity_poly.type
_entity_poly.pdbx_seq_one_letter_code
_entity_poly.pdbx_strand_id
1 'polypeptide(L)'
;MNDQANGVVERLDVVPESIASWNRNDTTWMLGLFGTAIGAGTLFLPINAGIGGFWPLMALALLAFPMTFYAHRGLTRFVLSGREGADITDVVEEHFGKSAGAMITLLYFFAIFPILLIYSVALTNTVGSFLEHQLHITPPPRAALAFLLIMGLLAVVRCGERFIVKAMSLMVYPFIVALLFLAIFLIPHWTGGILSTATTFPELSAFIPTLWLAIPVMVFSFNHTPIISAFAVDQKRQYGENAEVRS
;
A
#
# COMPACT_ATOMS: atom_id res chain seq x y z
N MET A 1 -43.98 31.36 -30.37
CA MET A 1 -44.56 30.04 -30.01
C MET A 1 -43.74 29.00 -30.78
N ASN A 2 -42.49 28.77 -30.40
CA ASN A 2 -41.98 27.88 -29.34
C ASN A 2 -42.06 26.41 -29.76
N ASP A 3 -41.11 25.98 -30.60
CA ASP A 3 -40.94 24.56 -30.98
C ASP A 3 -39.50 24.21 -31.44
N GLN A 4 -38.49 24.93 -30.94
CA GLN A 4 -37.06 24.69 -31.22
C GLN A 4 -36.24 24.45 -29.95
N ALA A 5 -36.90 24.19 -28.81
CA ALA A 5 -36.27 24.05 -27.50
C ALA A 5 -36.32 22.62 -26.92
N ASN A 6 -36.68 21.61 -27.70
CA ASN A 6 -36.74 20.20 -27.23
C ASN A 6 -35.68 19.28 -27.87
N GLY A 7 -34.71 19.81 -28.62
CA GLY A 7 -33.64 19.02 -29.24
C GLY A 7 -32.35 18.88 -28.43
N VAL A 8 -32.27 19.49 -27.23
CA VAL A 8 -31.02 19.58 -26.45
C VAL A 8 -31.09 18.81 -25.12
N VAL A 9 -32.24 18.23 -24.77
CA VAL A 9 -32.43 17.52 -23.48
C VAL A 9 -32.38 15.99 -23.64
N GLU A 10 -32.15 15.48 -24.85
CA GLU A 10 -32.19 14.03 -25.13
C GLU A 10 -30.87 13.49 -25.70
N ARG A 11 -29.75 13.96 -25.16
CA ARG A 11 -28.45 13.37 -25.45
C ARG A 11 -27.61 13.31 -24.17
N LEU A 12 -27.51 12.08 -23.64
CA LEU A 12 -26.55 11.55 -22.64
C LEU A 12 -27.03 11.25 -21.21
N ASP A 13 -28.33 11.13 -20.93
CA ASP A 13 -28.80 10.38 -19.76
C ASP A 13 -29.10 8.91 -20.09
N VAL A 14 -28.14 8.28 -20.79
CA VAL A 14 -27.97 6.82 -20.76
C VAL A 14 -26.59 6.57 -20.19
N VAL A 15 -26.43 6.77 -18.88
CA VAL A 15 -25.36 6.09 -18.15
C VAL A 15 -25.62 4.60 -18.36
N PRO A 16 -24.75 3.85 -19.05
CA PRO A 16 -24.96 2.43 -19.22
C PRO A 16 -24.95 1.79 -17.82
N GLU A 17 -25.92 0.94 -17.51
CA GLU A 17 -25.75 -0.08 -16.47
C GLU A 17 -24.36 -0.74 -16.67
N SER A 18 -23.36 -0.64 -15.80
CA SER A 18 -23.18 0.17 -14.61
C SER A 18 -21.69 0.52 -14.52
N ILE A 19 -21.33 1.79 -14.65
CA ILE A 19 -19.99 2.29 -14.27
C ILE A 19 -19.75 2.13 -12.74
N ALA A 20 -20.70 1.56 -11.99
CA ALA A 20 -20.56 1.26 -10.57
C ALA A 20 -20.39 -0.24 -10.22
N SER A 21 -20.57 -1.18 -11.16
CA SER A 21 -20.45 -2.61 -10.83
C SER A 21 -19.00 -3.03 -10.67
N TRP A 22 -18.72 -3.72 -9.57
CA TRP A 22 -17.43 -4.34 -9.29
C TRP A 22 -17.08 -5.39 -10.35
N ASN A 23 -15.88 -5.34 -10.90
CA ASN A 23 -15.41 -6.27 -11.92
C ASN A 23 -14.11 -6.99 -11.50
N ARG A 24 -13.59 -7.84 -12.40
CA ARG A 24 -12.35 -8.59 -12.14
C ARG A 24 -11.11 -7.70 -12.04
N ASN A 25 -11.10 -6.56 -12.74
CA ASN A 25 -10.01 -5.59 -12.66
C ASN A 25 -9.98 -4.97 -11.27
N ASP A 26 -11.14 -4.57 -10.73
CA ASP A 26 -11.27 -4.03 -9.38
C ASP A 26 -10.76 -5.02 -8.33
N THR A 27 -11.09 -6.31 -8.49
CA THR A 27 -10.56 -7.38 -7.62
C THR A 27 -9.04 -7.50 -7.74
N THR A 28 -8.50 -7.42 -8.96
CA THR A 28 -7.06 -7.54 -9.21
C THR A 28 -6.29 -6.39 -8.58
N TRP A 29 -6.79 -5.15 -8.72
CA TRP A 29 -6.20 -3.97 -8.12
C TRP A 29 -6.35 -3.94 -6.60
N MET A 30 -7.54 -4.27 -6.07
CA MET A 30 -7.74 -4.38 -4.63
C MET A 30 -6.77 -5.39 -4.00
N LEU A 31 -6.60 -6.57 -4.61
CA LEU A 31 -5.65 -7.57 -4.15
C LEU A 31 -4.19 -7.14 -4.37
N GLY A 32 -3.88 -6.43 -5.46
CA GLY A 32 -2.55 -5.88 -5.70
C GLY A 32 -2.16 -4.85 -4.63
N LEU A 33 -3.07 -3.91 -4.33
CA LEU A 33 -2.94 -2.90 -3.27
C LEU A 33 -2.81 -3.57 -1.90
N PHE A 34 -3.63 -4.58 -1.61
CA PHE A 34 -3.47 -5.37 -0.40
C PHE A 34 -2.11 -6.10 -0.37
N GLY A 35 -1.66 -6.64 -1.51
CA GLY A 35 -0.37 -7.30 -1.67
C GLY A 35 0.81 -6.41 -1.33
N THR A 36 0.74 -5.11 -1.61
CA THR A 36 1.74 -4.14 -1.15
C THR A 36 1.67 -3.83 0.34
N ALA A 37 0.51 -4.02 0.99
CA ALA A 37 0.32 -3.83 2.43
C ALA A 37 0.83 -5.01 3.30
N ILE A 38 0.97 -6.20 2.70
CA ILE A 38 1.38 -7.46 3.35
C ILE A 38 2.77 -7.38 4.02
N GLY A 39 3.58 -6.37 3.72
CA GLY A 39 4.91 -6.14 4.30
C GLY A 39 4.89 -5.76 5.79
N ALA A 40 5.76 -4.81 6.16
CA ALA A 40 5.95 -4.43 7.56
C ALA A 40 4.63 -4.07 8.29
N GLY A 41 3.66 -3.50 7.58
CA GLY A 41 2.39 -3.06 8.14
C GLY A 41 1.51 -4.17 8.72
N THR A 42 1.60 -5.41 8.23
CA THR A 42 0.65 -6.45 8.66
C THR A 42 1.08 -7.12 9.97
N LEU A 43 2.38 -7.29 10.20
CA LEU A 43 2.90 -7.96 11.40
C LEU A 43 3.60 -7.00 12.36
N PHE A 44 4.44 -6.08 11.85
CA PHE A 44 5.18 -5.17 12.73
C PHE A 44 4.30 -4.09 13.31
N LEU A 45 3.31 -3.57 12.57
CA LEU A 45 2.46 -2.49 13.09
C LEU A 45 1.62 -2.96 14.29
N PRO A 46 0.89 -4.10 14.25
CA PRO A 46 0.14 -4.57 15.43
C PRO A 46 1.05 -4.88 16.62
N ILE A 47 2.24 -5.44 16.38
CA ILE A 47 3.21 -5.75 17.43
C ILE A 47 3.75 -4.46 18.07
N ASN A 48 4.27 -3.53 17.26
CA ASN A 48 4.83 -2.27 17.74
C ASN A 48 3.77 -1.37 18.38
N ALA A 49 2.58 -1.29 17.80
CA ALA A 49 1.47 -0.53 18.36
C ALA A 49 0.97 -1.17 19.66
N GLY A 50 0.95 -2.50 19.74
CA GLY A 50 0.60 -3.25 20.96
C GLY A 50 1.58 -3.01 22.12
N ILE A 51 2.88 -2.83 21.84
CA ILE A 51 3.88 -2.46 22.85
C ILE A 51 3.57 -1.11 23.50
N GLY A 52 2.96 -0.18 22.75
CA GLY A 52 2.50 1.11 23.28
C GLY A 52 1.31 1.03 24.25
N GLY A 53 0.67 -0.14 24.38
CA GLY A 53 -0.51 -0.34 25.22
C GLY A 53 -1.83 -0.03 24.51
N PHE A 54 -2.93 -0.22 25.22
CA PHE A 54 -4.29 -0.18 24.67
C PHE A 54 -4.65 1.18 24.04
N TRP A 55 -4.41 2.28 24.77
CA TRP A 55 -4.84 3.62 24.33
C TRP A 55 -4.08 4.13 23.10
N PRO A 56 -2.73 4.03 23.03
CA PRO A 56 -2.00 4.37 21.81
C PRO A 56 -2.42 3.52 20.61
N LEU A 57 -2.65 2.21 20.81
CA LEU A 57 -3.15 1.32 19.75
C LEU A 57 -4.52 1.78 19.22
N MET A 58 -5.47 2.12 20.10
CA MET A 58 -6.79 2.62 19.69
C MET A 58 -6.71 3.96 18.97
N ALA A 59 -5.91 4.89 19.48
CA ALA A 59 -5.68 6.18 18.80
C ALA A 59 -5.06 5.97 17.42
N LEU A 60 -4.06 5.09 17.30
CA LEU A 60 -3.41 4.78 16.04
C LEU A 60 -4.38 4.12 15.04
N ALA A 61 -5.22 3.18 15.50
CA ALA A 61 -6.23 2.54 14.68
C ALA A 61 -7.28 3.54 14.15
N LEU A 62 -7.75 4.46 15.00
CA LEU A 62 -8.67 5.52 14.60
C LEU A 62 -8.05 6.52 13.64
N LEU A 63 -6.78 6.87 13.82
CA LEU A 63 -6.05 7.81 12.97
C LEU A 63 -5.64 7.18 11.63
N ALA A 64 -5.35 5.88 11.61
CA ALA A 64 -4.87 5.18 10.42
C ALA A 64 -5.86 5.31 9.25
N PHE A 65 -7.16 5.13 9.50
CA PHE A 65 -8.17 5.20 8.45
C PHE A 65 -8.23 6.57 7.74
N PRO A 66 -8.52 7.70 8.39
CA PRO A 66 -8.62 8.99 7.71
C PRO A 66 -7.28 9.40 7.08
N MET A 67 -6.15 9.19 7.77
CA MET A 67 -4.85 9.57 7.23
C MET A 67 -4.52 8.83 5.94
N THR A 68 -4.77 7.51 5.89
CA THR A 68 -4.50 6.71 4.70
C THR A 68 -5.51 6.99 3.60
N PHE A 69 -6.81 6.94 3.92
CA PHE A 69 -7.88 7.12 2.94
C PHE A 69 -7.79 8.48 2.22
N TYR A 70 -7.66 9.59 2.96
CA TYR A 70 -7.61 10.90 2.33
C TYR A 70 -6.31 11.15 1.58
N ALA A 71 -5.17 10.65 2.09
CA ALA A 71 -3.88 10.79 1.39
C ALA A 71 -3.87 9.99 0.08
N HIS A 72 -4.33 8.74 0.12
CA HIS A 72 -4.40 7.87 -1.06
C HIS A 72 -5.38 8.44 -2.09
N ARG A 73 -6.58 8.86 -1.67
CA ARG A 73 -7.57 9.50 -2.56
C ARG A 73 -7.04 10.81 -3.17
N GLY A 74 -6.37 11.63 -2.37
CA GLY A 74 -5.74 12.86 -2.84
C GLY A 74 -4.67 12.60 -3.89
N LEU A 75 -3.82 11.60 -3.65
CA LEU A 75 -2.80 11.15 -4.59
C LEU A 75 -3.41 10.62 -5.90
N THR A 76 -4.43 9.77 -5.82
CA THR A 76 -5.12 9.23 -7.00
C THR A 76 -5.67 10.36 -7.87
N ARG A 77 -6.40 11.31 -7.26
CA ARG A 77 -6.94 12.48 -7.98
C ARG A 77 -5.85 13.37 -8.56
N PHE A 78 -4.76 13.54 -7.83
CA PHE A 78 -3.61 14.28 -8.32
C PHE A 78 -3.06 13.63 -9.60
N VAL A 79 -2.77 12.33 -9.60
CA VAL A 79 -2.27 11.62 -10.79
C VAL A 79 -3.28 11.65 -11.94
N LEU A 80 -4.58 11.47 -11.64
CA LEU A 80 -5.65 11.55 -12.64
C LEU A 80 -5.75 12.93 -13.32
N SER A 81 -5.25 14.00 -12.68
CA SER A 81 -5.30 15.36 -13.23
C SER A 81 -4.25 15.64 -14.31
N GLY A 82 -3.15 14.88 -14.38
CA GLY A 82 -2.12 15.06 -15.43
C GLY A 82 -2.54 14.45 -16.76
N ARG A 83 -1.74 14.59 -17.81
CA ARG A 83 -2.01 13.97 -19.13
C ARG A 83 -2.12 12.44 -19.10
N GLU A 84 -2.64 11.84 -20.16
CA GLU A 84 -2.75 10.37 -20.27
C GLU A 84 -1.37 9.70 -20.19
N GLY A 85 -1.25 8.67 -19.35
CA GLY A 85 0.00 7.94 -19.13
C GLY A 85 1.02 8.63 -18.22
N ALA A 86 0.73 9.83 -17.71
CA ALA A 86 1.61 10.54 -16.79
C ALA A 86 1.56 9.93 -15.38
N ASP A 87 2.72 9.61 -14.83
CA ASP A 87 2.84 9.20 -13.44
C ASP A 87 2.95 10.41 -12.49
N ILE A 88 3.08 10.17 -11.19
CA ILE A 88 3.19 11.26 -10.22
C ILE A 88 4.34 12.24 -10.53
N THR A 89 5.48 11.78 -11.02
CA THR A 89 6.63 12.65 -11.31
C THR A 89 6.36 13.55 -12.50
N ASP A 90 5.71 13.01 -13.54
CA ASP A 90 5.24 13.77 -14.70
C ASP A 90 4.20 14.82 -14.29
N VAL A 91 3.21 14.43 -13.49
CA VAL A 91 2.10 15.29 -13.04
C VAL A 91 2.60 16.46 -12.19
N VAL A 92 3.60 16.23 -11.33
CA VAL A 92 4.24 17.32 -10.57
C VAL A 92 4.92 18.31 -11.50
N GLU A 93 5.68 17.83 -12.49
CA GLU A 93 6.34 18.71 -13.46
C GLU A 93 5.31 19.50 -14.28
N GLU A 94 4.18 18.89 -14.65
CA GLU A 94 3.09 19.53 -15.40
C GLU A 94 2.46 20.70 -14.62
N HIS A 95 2.12 20.48 -13.34
CA HIS A 95 1.41 21.49 -12.53
C HIS A 95 2.33 22.51 -11.87
N PHE A 96 3.57 22.12 -11.51
CA PHE A 96 4.47 22.94 -10.69
C PHE A 96 5.79 23.28 -11.39
N GLY A 97 6.01 22.76 -12.59
CA GLY A 97 7.21 23.01 -13.40
C GLY A 97 8.41 22.13 -13.04
N LYS A 98 9.45 22.23 -13.88
CA LYS A 98 10.65 21.37 -13.87
C LYS A 98 11.41 21.34 -12.54
N SER A 99 11.51 22.49 -11.86
CA SER A 99 12.24 22.59 -10.59
C SER A 99 11.53 21.80 -9.48
N ALA A 100 10.20 21.91 -9.40
CA ALA A 100 9.40 21.16 -8.45
C ALA A 100 9.40 19.67 -8.77
N GLY A 101 9.30 19.30 -10.06
CA GLY A 101 9.43 17.90 -10.51
C GLY A 101 10.75 17.27 -10.08
N ALA A 102 11.87 17.98 -10.26
CA ALA A 102 13.19 17.53 -9.83
C ALA A 102 13.30 17.36 -8.30
N MET A 103 12.75 18.31 -7.53
CA MET A 103 12.72 18.24 -6.07
C MET A 103 11.91 17.03 -5.58
N ILE A 104 10.72 16.80 -6.13
CA ILE A 104 9.90 15.64 -5.77
C ILE A 104 10.59 14.34 -6.15
N THR A 105 11.21 14.28 -7.33
CA THR A 105 11.98 13.09 -7.76
C THR A 105 13.10 12.76 -6.77
N LEU A 106 13.82 13.79 -6.28
CA LEU A 106 14.86 13.61 -5.27
C LEU A 106 14.28 13.12 -3.93
N LEU A 107 13.17 13.69 -3.48
CA LEU A 107 12.48 13.24 -2.25
C LEU A 107 11.99 11.80 -2.39
N TYR A 108 11.47 11.44 -3.56
CA TYR A 108 11.07 10.07 -3.90
C TYR A 108 12.23 9.09 -3.80
N PHE A 109 13.40 9.47 -4.32
CA PHE A 109 14.59 8.67 -4.20
C PHE A 109 14.93 8.41 -2.72
N PHE A 110 14.97 9.46 -1.89
CA PHE A 110 15.23 9.30 -0.45
C PHE A 110 14.15 8.54 0.31
N ALA A 111 12.90 8.55 -0.16
CA ALA A 111 11.81 7.78 0.44
C ALA A 111 11.90 6.29 0.08
N ILE A 112 12.11 5.96 -1.20
CA ILE A 112 12.05 4.59 -1.72
C ILE A 112 13.37 3.84 -1.54
N PHE A 113 14.52 4.50 -1.74
CA PHE A 113 15.81 3.83 -1.69
C PHE A 113 16.09 3.15 -0.33
N PRO A 114 15.88 3.78 0.83
CA PRO A 114 16.04 3.11 2.13
C PRO A 114 15.08 1.94 2.32
N ILE A 115 13.83 2.07 1.83
CA ILE A 115 12.84 0.99 1.89
C ILE A 115 13.36 -0.23 1.12
N LEU A 116 13.88 -0.03 -0.10
CA LEU A 116 14.47 -1.08 -0.90
C LEU A 116 15.65 -1.76 -0.19
N LEU A 117 16.51 -1.00 0.48
CA LEU A 117 17.64 -1.56 1.26
C LEU A 117 17.15 -2.42 2.43
N ILE A 118 16.18 -1.93 3.20
CA ILE A 118 15.63 -2.66 4.36
C ILE A 118 14.98 -3.96 3.90
N TYR A 119 14.17 -3.93 2.84
CA TYR A 119 13.55 -5.14 2.29
C TYR A 119 14.58 -6.13 1.72
N SER A 120 15.64 -5.64 1.09
CA SER A 120 16.74 -6.49 0.58
C SER A 120 17.44 -7.23 1.72
N VAL A 121 17.72 -6.53 2.83
CA VAL A 121 18.30 -7.12 4.04
C VAL A 121 17.33 -8.11 4.68
N ALA A 122 16.06 -7.73 4.83
CA ALA A 122 15.03 -8.58 5.42
C ALA A 122 14.85 -9.87 4.60
N LEU A 123 14.75 -9.78 3.28
CA LEU A 123 14.63 -10.94 2.40
C LEU A 123 15.84 -11.89 2.54
N THR A 124 17.06 -11.34 2.51
CA THR A 124 18.28 -12.13 2.66
C THR A 124 18.30 -12.87 4.01
N ASN A 125 17.93 -12.18 5.08
CA ASN A 125 17.87 -12.77 6.43
C ASN A 125 16.80 -13.86 6.51
N THR A 126 15.59 -13.59 6.01
CA THR A 126 14.47 -14.54 6.05
C THR A 126 14.77 -15.80 5.24
N VAL A 127 15.30 -15.65 4.03
CA VAL A 127 15.69 -16.81 3.20
C VAL A 127 16.82 -17.59 3.86
N GLY A 128 17.85 -16.91 4.36
CA GLY A 128 18.95 -17.58 5.07
C GLY A 128 18.46 -18.38 6.29
N SER A 129 17.61 -17.76 7.11
CA SER A 129 16.99 -18.39 8.28
C SER A 129 16.07 -19.55 7.88
N PHE A 130 15.31 -19.44 6.79
CA PHE A 130 14.49 -20.51 6.26
C PHE A 130 15.31 -21.71 5.76
N LEU A 131 16.41 -21.44 5.04
CA LEU A 131 17.35 -22.49 4.62
C LEU A 131 17.87 -23.26 5.83
N GLU A 132 18.35 -22.55 6.84
CA GLU A 132 18.99 -23.14 8.02
C GLU A 132 18.00 -23.90 8.92
N HIS A 133 16.86 -23.30 9.26
CA HIS A 133 15.96 -23.86 10.27
C HIS A 133 14.85 -24.73 9.69
N GLN A 134 14.37 -24.45 8.48
CA GLN A 134 13.22 -25.16 7.91
C GLN A 134 13.64 -26.19 6.85
N LEU A 135 14.67 -25.90 6.05
CA LEU A 135 15.20 -26.86 5.08
C LEU A 135 16.41 -27.64 5.60
N HIS A 136 16.98 -27.24 6.75
CA HIS A 136 18.23 -27.80 7.28
C HIS A 136 19.40 -27.77 6.30
N ILE A 137 19.44 -26.74 5.45
CA ILE A 137 20.50 -26.45 4.48
C ILE A 137 21.36 -25.33 5.04
N THR A 138 22.68 -25.54 5.10
CA THR A 138 23.60 -24.46 5.49
C THR A 138 23.49 -23.30 4.48
N PRO A 139 23.11 -22.09 4.91
CA PRO A 139 22.93 -20.97 4.00
C PRO A 139 24.27 -20.56 3.38
N PRO A 140 24.30 -20.17 2.09
CA PRO A 140 25.52 -19.67 1.46
C PRO A 140 25.96 -18.34 2.09
N PRO A 141 27.20 -17.88 1.84
CA PRO A 141 27.68 -16.60 2.34
C PRO A 141 26.69 -15.48 2.04
N ARG A 142 26.39 -14.65 3.05
CA ARG A 142 25.35 -13.61 2.99
C ARG A 142 25.42 -12.74 1.74
N ALA A 143 26.62 -12.34 1.31
CA ALA A 143 26.82 -11.53 0.12
C ALA A 143 26.38 -12.25 -1.17
N ALA A 144 26.71 -13.54 -1.30
CA ALA A 144 26.30 -14.36 -2.43
C ALA A 144 24.78 -14.61 -2.42
N LEU A 145 24.21 -14.88 -1.24
CA LEU A 145 22.76 -15.04 -1.08
C LEU A 145 22.01 -13.76 -1.49
N ALA A 146 22.43 -12.61 -0.97
CA ALA A 146 21.84 -11.32 -1.30
C ALA A 146 21.96 -11.04 -2.80
N PHE A 147 23.14 -11.24 -3.39
CA PHE A 147 23.33 -11.04 -4.83
C PHE A 147 22.38 -11.89 -5.67
N LEU A 148 22.26 -13.19 -5.36
CA LEU A 148 21.39 -14.10 -6.09
C LEU A 148 19.91 -13.70 -5.95
N LEU A 149 19.46 -13.35 -4.74
CA LEU A 149 18.08 -12.93 -4.48
C LEU A 149 17.74 -11.61 -5.20
N ILE A 150 18.64 -10.62 -5.17
CA ILE A 150 18.43 -9.36 -5.86
C ILE A 150 18.44 -9.54 -7.38
N MET A 151 19.34 -10.37 -7.92
CA MET A 151 19.33 -10.71 -9.35
C MET A 151 18.03 -11.40 -9.76
N GLY A 152 17.52 -12.32 -8.93
CA GLY A 152 16.22 -12.96 -9.15
C GLY A 152 15.06 -11.96 -9.15
N LEU A 153 15.02 -11.05 -8.17
CA LEU A 153 14.03 -9.97 -8.12
C LEU A 153 14.11 -9.06 -9.35
N LEU A 154 15.31 -8.65 -9.76
CA LEU A 154 15.50 -7.82 -10.96
C LEU A 154 15.01 -8.55 -12.22
N ALA A 155 15.24 -9.85 -12.33
CA ALA A 155 14.72 -10.66 -13.43
C ALA A 155 13.19 -10.67 -13.46
N VAL A 156 12.53 -10.81 -12.29
CA VAL A 156 11.07 -10.73 -12.18
C VAL A 156 10.55 -9.35 -12.57
N VAL A 157 11.22 -8.28 -12.15
CA VAL A 157 10.82 -6.90 -12.52
C VAL A 157 10.87 -6.68 -14.04
N ARG A 158 11.80 -7.36 -14.75
CA ARG A 158 11.87 -7.30 -16.21
C ARG A 158 10.70 -8.01 -16.92
N CYS A 159 9.90 -8.81 -16.23
CA CYS A 159 8.71 -9.46 -16.81
C CYS A 159 7.52 -8.51 -17.02
N GLY A 160 7.62 -7.26 -16.57
CA GLY A 160 6.62 -6.21 -16.80
C GLY A 160 5.57 -6.10 -15.69
N GLU A 161 4.96 -4.92 -15.59
CA GLU A 161 4.05 -4.54 -14.49
C GLU A 161 2.85 -5.47 -14.33
N ARG A 162 2.18 -5.85 -15.42
CA ARG A 162 1.02 -6.75 -15.39
C ARG A 162 1.36 -8.11 -14.79
N PHE A 163 2.56 -8.62 -15.04
CA PHE A 163 3.03 -9.86 -14.43
C PHE A 163 3.24 -9.68 -12.93
N ILE A 164 3.86 -8.58 -12.50
CA ILE A 164 4.11 -8.25 -11.10
C ILE A 164 2.79 -8.15 -10.33
N VAL A 165 1.83 -7.35 -10.82
CA VAL A 165 0.52 -7.18 -10.16
C VAL A 165 -0.20 -8.52 -10.03
N LYS A 166 -0.17 -9.36 -11.08
CA LYS A 166 -0.78 -10.69 -11.03
C LYS A 166 -0.08 -11.64 -10.06
N ALA A 167 1.25 -11.63 -10.02
CA ALA A 167 2.03 -12.45 -9.08
C ALA A 167 1.77 -12.03 -7.63
N MET A 168 1.77 -10.73 -7.35
CA MET A 168 1.42 -10.20 -6.03
C MET A 168 -0.01 -10.57 -5.64
N SER A 169 -0.98 -10.36 -6.53
CA SER A 169 -2.38 -10.77 -6.36
C SER A 169 -2.51 -12.26 -6.03
N LEU A 170 -1.75 -13.13 -6.71
CA LEU A 170 -1.77 -14.57 -6.45
C LEU A 170 -1.16 -14.92 -5.07
N MET A 171 -0.06 -14.26 -4.68
CA MET A 171 0.62 -14.49 -3.41
C MET A 171 -0.19 -14.02 -2.19
N VAL A 172 -1.12 -13.09 -2.39
CA VAL A 172 -2.02 -12.60 -1.33
C VAL A 172 -2.90 -13.72 -0.76
N TYR A 173 -3.41 -14.61 -1.59
CA TYR A 173 -4.30 -15.69 -1.15
C TYR A 173 -3.65 -16.64 -0.11
N PRO A 174 -2.51 -17.30 -0.38
CA PRO A 174 -1.88 -18.15 0.61
C PRO A 174 -1.44 -17.38 1.85
N PHE A 175 -1.09 -16.09 1.70
CA PHE A 175 -0.75 -15.24 2.84
C PHE A 175 -1.96 -14.97 3.75
N ILE A 176 -3.12 -14.60 3.19
CA ILE A 176 -4.36 -14.42 3.96
C ILE A 176 -4.72 -15.72 4.68
N VAL A 177 -4.63 -16.86 4.01
CA VAL A 177 -4.87 -18.17 4.63
C VAL A 177 -3.92 -18.42 5.80
N ALA A 178 -2.62 -18.14 5.62
CA ALA A 178 -1.64 -18.30 6.68
C ALA A 178 -1.92 -17.35 7.88
N LEU A 179 -2.33 -16.11 7.63
CA LEU A 179 -2.71 -15.17 8.69
C LEU A 179 -3.97 -15.60 9.43
N LEU A 180 -4.99 -16.10 8.73
CA LEU A 180 -6.21 -16.63 9.36
C LEU A 180 -5.89 -17.85 10.22
N PHE A 181 -5.06 -18.76 9.70
CA PHE A 181 -4.59 -19.91 10.47
C PHE A 181 -3.81 -19.48 11.70
N LEU A 182 -2.86 -18.54 11.55
CA LEU A 182 -2.08 -18.01 12.66
C LEU A 182 -2.97 -17.31 13.70
N ALA A 183 -3.96 -16.53 13.26
CA ALA A 183 -4.91 -15.86 14.16
C ALA A 183 -5.69 -16.88 14.99
N ILE A 184 -6.21 -17.94 14.37
CA ILE A 184 -6.91 -19.03 15.06
C ILE A 184 -5.96 -19.79 16.00
N PHE A 185 -4.75 -20.10 15.53
CA PHE A 185 -3.72 -20.78 16.31
C PHE A 185 -3.29 -20.00 17.57
N LEU A 186 -3.36 -18.66 17.52
CA LEU A 186 -3.01 -17.81 18.65
C LEU A 186 -4.14 -17.67 19.68
N ILE A 187 -5.40 -18.04 19.40
CA ILE A 187 -6.53 -17.92 20.35
C ILE A 187 -6.22 -18.57 21.70
N PRO A 188 -5.69 -19.81 21.79
CA PRO A 188 -5.35 -20.42 23.08
C PRO A 188 -4.23 -19.70 23.85
N HIS A 189 -3.44 -18.86 23.17
CA HIS A 189 -2.31 -18.12 23.71
C HIS A 189 -2.67 -16.69 24.14
N TRP A 190 -3.94 -16.27 24.02
CA TRP A 190 -4.37 -14.94 24.42
C TRP A 190 -4.34 -14.79 25.94
N THR A 191 -3.55 -13.83 26.42
CA THR A 191 -3.38 -13.55 27.87
C THR A 191 -4.25 -12.40 28.36
N GLY A 192 -4.88 -11.64 27.47
CA GLY A 192 -5.61 -10.42 27.83
C GLY A 192 -4.74 -9.27 28.35
N GLY A 193 -3.40 -9.41 28.34
CA GLY A 193 -2.47 -8.44 28.94
C GLY A 193 -2.56 -7.03 28.35
N ILE A 194 -3.02 -6.86 27.12
CA ILE A 194 -3.26 -5.52 26.58
C ILE A 194 -4.45 -4.83 27.26
N LEU A 195 -5.47 -5.58 27.69
CA LEU A 195 -6.66 -5.04 28.33
C LEU A 195 -6.38 -4.56 29.76
N SER A 196 -5.36 -5.10 30.44
CA SER A 196 -4.95 -4.56 31.75
C SER A 196 -4.38 -3.14 31.64
N THR A 197 -3.94 -2.72 30.45
CA THR A 197 -3.52 -1.33 30.20
C THR A 197 -4.69 -0.42 29.81
N ALA A 198 -5.90 -0.96 29.61
CA ALA A 198 -7.07 -0.18 29.23
C ALA A 198 -7.71 0.57 30.42
N THR A 199 -7.57 0.02 31.64
CA THR A 199 -8.22 0.56 32.85
C THR A 199 -7.64 1.90 33.32
N THR A 200 -6.44 2.24 32.87
CA THR A 200 -5.74 3.46 33.28
C THR A 200 -5.45 4.28 32.04
N PHE A 201 -5.96 5.50 31.99
CA PHE A 201 -5.58 6.43 30.94
C PHE A 201 -4.09 6.78 31.08
N PRO A 202 -3.32 6.76 29.98
CA PRO A 202 -1.92 7.11 30.02
C PRO A 202 -1.76 8.60 30.33
N GLU A 203 -0.72 8.93 31.09
CA GLU A 203 -0.33 10.33 31.27
C GLU A 203 0.02 10.95 29.92
N LEU A 204 -0.45 12.18 29.67
CA LEU A 204 -0.20 12.92 28.42
C LEU A 204 1.30 13.02 28.09
N SER A 205 2.13 13.16 29.12
CA SER A 205 3.60 13.22 29.05
C SER A 205 4.22 11.98 28.41
N ALA A 206 3.66 10.79 28.63
CA ALA A 206 4.11 9.52 28.07
C ALA A 206 3.33 9.13 26.80
N PHE A 207 2.05 9.52 26.73
CA PHE A 207 1.16 9.19 25.63
C PHE A 207 1.57 9.86 24.31
N ILE A 208 1.81 11.17 24.34
CA ILE A 208 2.12 11.94 23.12
C ILE A 208 3.42 11.46 22.44
N PRO A 209 4.55 11.27 23.16
CA PRO A 209 5.76 10.74 22.53
C PRO A 209 5.56 9.33 21.95
N THR A 210 4.83 8.47 22.65
CA THR A 210 4.53 7.11 22.18
C THR A 210 3.74 7.14 20.87
N LEU A 211 2.68 7.94 20.80
CA LEU A 211 1.88 8.10 19.59
C LEU A 211 2.70 8.74 18.46
N TRP A 212 3.51 9.75 18.77
CA TRP A 212 4.38 10.43 17.80
C TRP A 212 5.38 9.47 17.15
N LEU A 213 5.99 8.57 17.93
CA LEU A 213 6.93 7.57 17.41
C LEU A 213 6.23 6.46 16.61
N ALA A 214 4.96 6.18 16.89
CA ALA A 214 4.17 5.19 16.16
C ALA A 214 3.68 5.70 14.79
N ILE A 215 3.45 7.02 14.63
CA ILE A 215 2.96 7.61 13.38
C ILE A 215 3.88 7.31 12.18
N PRO A 216 5.21 7.52 12.23
CA PRO A 216 6.09 7.18 11.12
C PRO A 216 6.00 5.71 10.72
N VAL A 217 5.98 4.79 11.70
CA VAL A 217 5.86 3.35 11.43
C VAL A 217 4.55 3.06 10.71
N MET A 218 3.45 3.69 11.13
CA MET A 218 2.15 3.59 10.48
C MET A 218 2.17 4.17 9.05
N VAL A 219 2.74 5.36 8.84
CA VAL A 219 2.85 5.99 7.53
C VAL A 219 3.67 5.13 6.56
N PHE A 220 4.81 4.59 7.00
CA PHE A 220 5.61 3.67 6.19
C PHE A 220 4.88 2.35 5.91
N SER A 221 4.12 1.83 6.87
CA SER A 221 3.29 0.62 6.73
C SER A 221 2.20 0.77 5.67
N PHE A 222 1.70 2.00 5.48
CA PHE A 222 0.68 2.33 4.48
C PHE A 222 1.21 3.13 3.29
N ASN A 223 2.52 3.10 3.03
CA ASN A 223 3.10 3.77 1.88
C ASN A 223 2.80 3.00 0.57
N HIS A 224 1.63 3.29 -0.01
CA HIS A 224 1.13 2.69 -1.26
C HIS A 224 1.40 3.58 -2.48
N THR A 225 2.23 4.61 -2.30
CA THR A 225 2.38 5.70 -3.27
C THR A 225 2.71 5.22 -4.70
N PRO A 226 3.68 4.30 -4.93
CA PRO A 226 4.00 3.85 -6.29
C PRO A 226 2.86 3.05 -6.94
N ILE A 227 2.21 2.18 -6.18
CA ILE A 227 1.13 1.32 -6.71
C ILE A 227 -0.17 2.11 -6.94
N ILE A 228 -0.43 3.16 -6.14
CA ILE A 228 -1.56 4.08 -6.36
C ILE A 228 -1.35 4.89 -7.64
N SER A 229 -0.12 5.35 -7.90
CA SER A 229 0.19 6.05 -9.16
C SER A 229 -0.07 5.14 -10.36
N ALA A 230 0.40 3.89 -10.31
CA ALA A 230 0.14 2.89 -11.35
C ALA A 230 -1.35 2.59 -11.52
N PHE A 231 -2.08 2.43 -10.41
CA PHE A 231 -3.53 2.26 -10.39
C PHE A 231 -4.23 3.44 -11.08
N ALA A 232 -3.92 4.67 -10.71
CA ALA A 232 -4.52 5.87 -11.30
C ALA A 232 -4.27 5.95 -12.81
N VAL A 233 -3.05 5.63 -13.27
CA VAL A 233 -2.71 5.58 -14.70
C VAL A 233 -3.54 4.52 -15.43
N ASP A 234 -3.68 3.31 -14.88
CA ASP A 234 -4.50 2.25 -15.48
C ASP A 234 -5.99 2.60 -15.49
N GLN A 235 -6.52 3.17 -14.41
CA GLN A 235 -7.91 3.63 -14.32
C GLN A 235 -8.20 4.71 -15.35
N LYS A 236 -7.28 5.68 -15.54
CA LYS A 236 -7.40 6.71 -16.57
C LYS A 236 -7.42 6.12 -17.98
N ARG A 237 -6.54 5.15 -18.24
CA ARG A 237 -6.48 4.44 -19.52
C ARG A 237 -7.75 3.66 -19.82
N GLN A 238 -8.36 3.03 -18.81
CA GLN A 238 -9.54 2.19 -19.00
C GLN A 238 -10.85 3.00 -19.07
N TYR A 239 -11.00 4.03 -18.24
CA TYR A 239 -12.27 4.71 -18.01
C TYR A 239 -12.30 6.18 -18.44
N GLY A 240 -11.16 6.76 -18.84
CA GLY A 240 -11.07 8.14 -19.30
C GLY A 240 -11.62 9.14 -18.28
N GLU A 241 -12.59 9.96 -18.69
CA GLU A 241 -13.24 10.95 -17.83
C GLU A 241 -13.99 10.33 -16.64
N ASN A 242 -14.40 9.06 -16.75
CA ASN A 242 -15.08 8.34 -15.66
C ASN A 242 -14.11 7.72 -14.64
N ALA A 243 -12.80 7.90 -14.81
CA ALA A 243 -11.80 7.29 -13.93
C ALA A 243 -11.93 7.75 -12.48
N GLU A 244 -12.22 9.04 -12.21
CA GLU A 244 -12.36 9.52 -10.82
C GLU A 244 -13.50 8.82 -10.07
N VAL A 245 -14.64 8.56 -10.74
CA VAL A 245 -15.80 7.91 -10.12
C VAL A 245 -15.49 6.45 -9.74
N ARG A 246 -14.52 5.84 -10.44
CA ARG A 246 -14.09 4.44 -10.28
C ARG A 246 -12.89 4.25 -9.34
N SER A 247 -12.27 5.31 -8.83
CA SER A 247 -10.95 5.27 -8.17
C SER A 247 -10.98 5.75 -6.72
#